data_AF-A0A7Z0CMZ1-F1
#
_entry.id   AF-A0A7Z0CMZ1-F1
#
_cell.length_a   1.000
_cell.length_b   1.000
_cell.length_c   1.000
_cell.angle_alpha   90.00
_cell.angle_beta   90.00
_cell.angle_gamma   90.00
#
_symmetry.space_group_name_H-M   'P 1'
#
loop_
_entity.id
_entity.type
_entity.pdbx_description
1 polymer ?
#
loop_
_entity_poly.entity_id
_entity_poly.type
_entity_poly.pdbx_seq_one_letter_code
_entity_poly.pdbx_strand_id
1 'polypeptide(L)' 'MTPYEEIAAPRDLHADCEAVSRRLEHAAVKATRPAPSLHFDEQPRETGKREIQISEAAQRLANALHLHLD' A
#
# COMPACT_ATOMS: atom_id res chain seq x y z
N MET A 1 14.95 2.22 33.72
CA MET A 1 14.45 1.40 32.62
C MET A 1 15.42 0.25 32.47
N THR A 2 14.99 -0.97 32.78
CA THR A 2 15.86 -2.15 32.66
C THR A 2 15.90 -2.63 31.20
N PRO A 3 16.99 -3.23 30.71
CA PRO A 3 17.15 -3.61 29.30
C PRO A 3 16.09 -4.60 28.77
N TYR A 4 15.35 -5.26 29.65
CA TYR A 4 14.32 -6.24 29.31
C TYR A 4 12.90 -5.66 29.29
N GLU A 5 12.73 -4.40 29.72
CA GLU A 5 11.43 -3.70 29.67
C GLU A 5 11.05 -3.27 28.24
N GLU A 6 11.99 -3.34 27.29
CA GLU A 6 11.78 -2.91 25.89
C GLU A 6 11.33 -4.03 24.95
N ILE A 7 11.35 -5.29 25.40
CA ILE A 7 11.00 -6.42 24.53
C ILE A 7 9.49 -6.63 24.58
N ALA A 8 8.83 -6.50 23.41
CA ALA A 8 7.41 -6.77 23.26
C ALA A 8 7.07 -8.20 23.68
N ALA A 9 5.84 -8.43 24.14
CA ALA A 9 5.44 -9.76 24.60
C ALA A 9 5.57 -10.79 23.45
N PRO A 10 5.97 -12.04 23.72
CA PRO A 10 6.16 -13.05 22.68
C PRO A 10 4.96 -13.25 21.75
N ARG A 11 3.73 -13.07 22.28
CA ARG A 11 2.49 -13.12 21.49
C ARG A 11 2.41 -12.01 20.44
N ASP A 12 2.91 -10.82 20.76
CA ASP A 12 2.85 -9.64 19.90
C ASP A 12 3.88 -9.82 18.77
N LEU A 13 5.09 -10.28 19.12
CA LEU A 13 6.12 -10.66 18.15
C LEU A 13 5.64 -11.77 17.18
N HIS A 14 4.95 -12.79 17.70
CA HIS A 14 4.36 -13.84 16.87
C HIS A 14 3.28 -13.29 15.91
N ALA A 15 2.41 -12.42 16.41
CA ALA A 15 1.38 -11.78 15.58
C ALA A 15 2.00 -10.90 14.47
N ASP A 16 3.10 -10.22 14.76
CA ASP A 16 3.85 -9.44 13.78
C ASP A 16 4.46 -10.33 12.69
N CYS A 17 5.11 -11.44 13.07
CA CYS A 17 5.63 -12.42 12.11
C CYS A 17 4.53 -12.96 11.19
N GLU A 18 3.38 -13.31 11.75
CA GLU A 18 2.19 -13.76 11.02
C GLU A 18 1.67 -12.70 10.03
N ALA A 19 1.60 -11.44 10.47
CA ALA A 19 1.18 -10.34 9.61
C ALA A 19 2.15 -10.09 8.45
N VAL A 20 3.45 -10.20 8.70
CA VAL A 20 4.49 -10.08 7.68
C VAL A 20 4.44 -11.26 6.70
N SER A 21 4.30 -12.50 7.17
CA SER A 21 4.22 -13.69 6.32
C SER A 21 3.10 -13.57 5.29
N ARG A 22 1.89 -13.21 5.75
CA ARG A 22 0.73 -12.98 4.86
C ARG A 22 1.00 -11.93 3.78
N ARG A 23 1.69 -10.84 4.14
CA ARG A 23 2.05 -9.78 3.17
C ARG A 23 3.07 -10.28 2.14
N LEU A 24 4.05 -11.07 2.57
CA LEU A 24 5.06 -11.65 1.69
C LEU A 24 4.45 -12.67 0.73
N GLU A 25 3.53 -13.51 1.18
CA GLU A 25 2.77 -14.43 0.33
C GLU A 25 2.02 -13.67 -0.78
N HIS A 26 1.32 -12.60 -0.41
CA HIS A 26 0.62 -11.76 -1.39
C HIS A 26 1.59 -11.07 -2.37
N ALA A 27 2.76 -10.63 -1.89
CA ALA A 27 3.78 -10.01 -2.73
C ALA A 27 4.38 -11.01 -3.72
N ALA A 28 4.65 -12.25 -3.29
CA ALA A 28 5.19 -13.31 -4.14
C ALA A 28 4.25 -13.63 -5.31
N VAL A 29 2.94 -13.73 -5.05
CA VAL A 29 1.93 -13.92 -6.10
C VAL A 29 1.93 -12.75 -7.09
N LYS A 30 1.99 -11.51 -6.59
CA LYS A 30 2.00 -10.31 -7.46
C LYS A 30 3.27 -10.19 -8.29
N ALA A 31 4.43 -10.56 -7.72
CA ALA A 31 5.72 -10.47 -8.40
C ALA A 31 5.86 -11.50 -9.53
N THR A 32 5.18 -12.65 -9.41
CA THR A 32 5.26 -13.74 -10.39
C THR A 32 4.12 -13.72 -11.41
N ARG A 33 3.01 -13.03 -11.11
CA ARG A 33 1.91 -12.87 -12.06
C ARG A 33 2.39 -12.09 -13.30
N PRO A 34 2.11 -12.56 -14.53
CA PRO A 34 2.40 -11.79 -15.73
C PRO A 34 1.69 -10.45 -15.69
N ALA A 35 2.33 -9.43 -16.26
CA ALA A 35 1.73 -8.10 -16.37
C ALA A 35 0.36 -8.18 -17.07
N PRO A 36 -0.62 -7.38 -16.65
CA PRO A 36 -1.90 -7.30 -17.36
C PRO A 36 -1.68 -6.84 -18.80
N SER A 37 -2.58 -7.25 -19.69
CA SER A 37 -2.51 -6.84 -21.08
C SER A 37 -2.70 -5.33 -21.25
N LEU A 38 -1.96 -4.78 -22.21
CA LEU A 38 -2.11 -3.40 -22.68
C LEU A 38 -3.07 -3.29 -23.88
N HIS A 39 -3.52 -4.43 -24.44
CA HIS A 39 -4.42 -4.44 -25.58
C HIS A 39 -5.84 -4.06 -25.16
N PHE A 40 -6.41 -3.08 -25.87
CA PHE A 40 -7.74 -2.56 -25.60
C PHE A 40 -8.83 -3.65 -25.65
N ASP A 41 -8.76 -4.57 -26.61
CA ASP A 41 -9.76 -5.64 -26.78
C ASP A 41 -9.72 -6.72 -25.68
N GLU A 42 -8.63 -6.77 -24.91
CA GLU A 42 -8.46 -7.72 -23.79
C GLU A 42 -8.87 -7.11 -22.44
N GLN A 43 -9.27 -5.83 -22.42
CA GLN A 43 -9.78 -5.14 -21.24
C GLN A 43 -11.32 -5.15 -21.24
N PRO A 44 -11.99 -5.35 -20.08
CA PRO A 44 -13.45 -5.31 -20.00
C PRO A 44 -13.97 -3.92 -20.39
N ARG A 45 -14.84 -3.86 -21.41
CA ARG A 45 -15.29 -2.63 -22.07
C ARG A 45 -16.09 -1.64 -21.19
N GLU A 46 -16.35 -1.98 -19.93
CA GLU A 46 -17.24 -1.21 -19.04
C GLU A 46 -16.70 -1.09 -17.60
N THR A 47 -15.40 -1.21 -17.38
CA THR A 47 -14.84 -0.95 -16.05
C THR A 47 -14.88 0.56 -15.77
N GLY A 48 -15.81 1.00 -14.93
CA GLY A 48 -15.86 2.38 -14.46
C GLY A 48 -14.52 2.81 -13.85
N LYS A 49 -14.09 4.06 -14.12
CA LYS A 49 -12.88 4.60 -13.50
C LYS A 49 -13.05 4.55 -11.98
N ARG A 50 -12.00 4.08 -11.28
CA ARG A 50 -11.97 4.16 -9.82
C ARG A 50 -12.12 5.62 -9.42
N GLU A 51 -13.06 5.89 -8.53
CA GLU A 51 -13.19 7.20 -7.92
C GLU A 51 -11.93 7.46 -7.08
N ILE A 52 -11.20 8.51 -7.43
CA ILE A 52 -10.05 8.95 -6.67
C ILE A 52 -10.56 9.96 -5.64
N GLN A 53 -10.64 9.54 -4.38
CA GLN A 53 -11.00 10.43 -3.29
C GLN A 53 -9.82 11.38 -3.02
N ILE A 54 -10.04 12.68 -3.22
CA ILE A 54 -9.06 13.70 -2.86
C ILE A 54 -9.20 13.95 -1.36
N SER A 55 -8.25 13.46 -0.57
CA SER A 55 -8.24 13.74 0.86
C SER A 55 -7.87 15.21 1.12
N GLU A 56 -8.35 15.74 2.24
CA GLU A 56 -7.98 17.08 2.69
C GLU A 56 -6.45 17.23 2.83
N ALA A 57 -5.77 16.18 3.27
CA ALA A 57 -4.31 16.15 3.37
C ALA A 57 -3.63 16.26 1.99
N ALA A 58 -4.15 15.57 0.97
CA ALA A 58 -3.64 15.67 -0.40
C ALA A 58 -3.84 17.08 -0.96
N GLN A 59 -4.98 17.74 -0.68
CA GLN A 59 -5.24 19.11 -1.09
C GLN A 59 -4.27 20.11 -0.42
N ARG A 60 -4.02 19.95 0.89
CA ARG A 60 -3.06 20.81 1.62
C ARG A 60 -1.64 20.67 1.05
N LEU A 61 -1.22 19.45 0.73
CA LEU A 61 0.08 19.20 0.10
C LEU A 61 0.18 19.83 -1.29
N ALA A 62 -0.86 19.67 -2.13
CA ALA A 62 -0.89 20.28 -3.46
C ALA A 62 -0.77 21.81 -3.40
N ASN A 63 -1.48 22.46 -2.47
CA ASN A 63 -1.40 23.91 -2.29
C ASN A 63 -0.01 24.36 -1.82
N ALA A 64 0.63 23.61 -0.92
CA ALA A 64 1.98 23.90 -0.45
C ALA A 64 3.03 23.75 -1.57
N LEU A 65 2.90 22.71 -2.40
CA LEU A 65 3.79 22.50 -3.54
C LEU A 65 3.59 23.55 -4.63
N HIS A 66 2.35 23.98 -4.88
CA HIS A 66 2.06 25.03 -5.85
C HIS A 66 2.68 26.37 -5.45
N LEU A 67 2.66 26.72 -4.16
CA LEU A 67 3.28 27.93 -3.61
C LEU A 67 4.82 27.96 -3.74
N HIS A 68 5.47 26.82 -3.93
CA HIS A 68 6.93 26.70 -4.02
C HIS A 68 7.45 26.58 -5.46
N LEU A 69 6.57 26.67 -6.47
CA LEU A 69 6.90 26.53 -7.88
C LEU A 69 6.68 27.82 -8.71
N ASP A 70 6.25 28.91 -8.06
CA ASP A 70 6.31 30.28 -8.57
C ASP A 70 7.64 30.94 -8.20
#